data_AF-A0A6H1ZIG2-F1
#
_entry.id   AF-A0A6H1ZIG2-F1
#
_cell.length_a   1.000
_cell.length_b   1.000
_cell.length_c   1.000
_cell.angle_alpha   90.00
_cell.angle_beta   90.00
_cell.angle_gamma   90.00
#
_symmetry.space_group_name_H-M   'P 1'
#
loop_
_entity.id
_entity.type
_entity.pdbx_description
1 polymer ?
#
loop_
_entity_poly.entity_id
_entity_poly.type
_entity_poly.pdbx_seq_one_letter_code
_entity_poly.pdbx_strand_id
1 'polypeptide(L)'
;MNLAGNPLPYNRLMFAAYKAVGVPLWVSPDEAADSLRYQRWSEQISLELGEWFARMWSMAFAAGYKGLKPFVPKREHVLRMLSKMGYAPGRASELASFLLDDIDGFHRKGCARRHLQP
;
A
#
# COMPACT_ATOMS: atom_id res chain seq x y z
N MET A 1 1.05 1.40 20.12
CA MET A 1 0.99 2.57 19.22
C MET A 1 -0.25 2.41 18.36
N ASN A 2 -1.20 3.35 18.42
CA ASN A 2 -2.49 3.23 17.74
C ASN A 2 -2.36 3.70 16.27
N LEU A 3 -2.29 2.76 15.33
CA LEU A 3 -2.28 3.00 13.87
C LEU A 3 -3.61 3.56 13.34
N ALA A 4 -4.66 3.53 14.16
CA ALA A 4 -6.01 3.99 13.82
C ALA A 4 -6.13 5.52 13.66
N GLY A 5 -5.13 6.31 14.07
CA GLY A 5 -5.26 7.75 14.25
C GLY A 5 -4.51 8.65 13.27
N ASN A 6 -3.75 8.12 12.29
CA ASN A 6 -3.04 8.96 11.32
C ASN A 6 -3.83 9.06 10.01
N PRO A 7 -4.62 10.14 9.80
CA PRO A 7 -5.19 10.44 8.50
C PRO A 7 -4.03 10.75 7.55
N LEU A 8 -3.63 9.75 6.78
CA LEU A 8 -2.74 9.91 5.64
C LEU A 8 -3.34 11.00 4.74
N PRO A 9 -2.58 12.04 4.35
CA PRO A 9 -3.08 13.11 3.49
C PRO A 9 -3.17 12.58 2.06
N TYR A 10 -4.21 11.78 1.81
CA TYR A 10 -4.47 11.17 0.52
C TYR A 10 -4.94 12.22 -0.50
N ASN A 11 -4.46 12.07 -1.73
CA ASN A 11 -5.00 12.76 -2.89
C ASN A 11 -6.52 12.49 -2.98
N ARG A 12 -7.34 13.55 -3.00
CA ARG A 12 -8.82 13.48 -2.99
C ARG A 12 -9.38 12.50 -4.04
N LEU A 13 -8.70 12.34 -5.17
CA LEU A 13 -9.08 11.43 -6.25
C LEU A 13 -8.97 9.95 -5.86
N MET A 14 -7.98 9.56 -5.04
CA MET A 14 -7.82 8.18 -4.57
C MET A 14 -8.84 7.81 -3.50
N PHE A 15 -9.11 8.73 -2.57
CA PHE A 15 -10.15 8.52 -1.57
C PHE A 15 -11.52 8.41 -2.22
N ALA A 16 -11.80 9.24 -3.24
CA ALA A 16 -13.01 9.15 -4.04
C ALA A 16 -13.09 7.82 -4.82
N ALA A 17 -12.00 7.35 -5.43
CA ALA A 17 -11.98 6.05 -6.10
C ALA A 17 -12.22 4.90 -5.12
N TYR A 18 -11.50 4.85 -3.99
CA TYR A 18 -11.64 3.83 -2.96
C TYR A 18 -13.06 3.80 -2.37
N LYS A 19 -13.63 4.98 -2.09
CA LYS A 19 -15.00 5.14 -1.58
C LYS A 19 -16.07 4.83 -2.63
N ALA A 20 -15.83 5.13 -3.91
CA ALA A 20 -16.76 4.88 -5.02
C ALA A 20 -16.77 3.42 -5.48
N VAL A 21 -15.66 2.68 -5.28
CA VAL A 21 -15.62 1.25 -5.60
C VAL A 21 -16.44 0.45 -4.58
N GLY A 22 -16.50 0.87 -3.31
CA GLY A 22 -17.28 0.16 -2.27
C GLY A 22 -16.81 -1.28 -2.01
N VAL A 23 -15.61 -1.64 -2.47
CA VAL A 23 -15.08 -3.02 -2.48
C VAL A 23 -14.09 -3.23 -1.33
N PRO A 24 -14.03 -4.42 -0.72
CA PRO A 24 -13.01 -4.80 0.26
C PRO A 24 -11.58 -4.55 -0.24
N LEU A 25 -10.65 -4.47 0.71
CA LEU A 25 -9.22 -4.50 0.43
C LEU A 25 -8.91 -5.64 -0.55
N TRP A 26 -8.31 -5.32 -1.71
CA TRP A 26 -7.88 -6.31 -2.72
C TRP A 26 -6.62 -7.06 -2.30
N VAL A 27 -5.90 -6.49 -1.34
CA VAL A 27 -4.84 -7.14 -0.59
C VAL A 27 -5.19 -6.95 0.87
N SER A 28 -5.39 -8.05 1.59
CA SER A 28 -5.70 -8.03 3.02
C SER A 28 -4.47 -7.63 3.86
N PRO A 29 -4.66 -7.13 5.09
CA PRO A 29 -3.56 -6.86 6.02
C PRO A 29 -2.71 -8.10 6.30
N ASP A 30 -3.31 -9.29 6.34
CA ASP A 30 -2.61 -10.55 6.57
C ASP A 30 -1.73 -10.93 5.38
N GLU A 31 -2.22 -10.80 4.14
CA GLU A 31 -1.41 -11.02 2.94
C GLU A 31 -0.24 -10.03 2.85
N ALA A 32 -0.45 -8.79 3.31
CA ALA A 32 0.60 -7.79 3.36
C ALA A 32 1.64 -8.07 4.45
N ALA A 33 1.18 -8.49 5.64
CA ALA A 33 2.06 -8.94 6.71
C ALA A 33 2.87 -10.17 6.28
N ASP A 34 2.25 -11.13 5.58
CA ASP A 34 2.93 -12.30 5.03
C ASP A 34 4.04 -11.91 4.06
N SER A 35 3.75 -10.96 3.17
CA SER A 35 4.74 -10.44 2.22
C SER A 35 5.95 -9.81 2.94
N LEU A 36 5.72 -9.09 4.03
CA LEU A 36 6.80 -8.56 4.89
C LEU A 36 7.59 -9.70 5.57
N ARG A 37 6.90 -10.73 6.08
CA ARG A 37 7.55 -11.90 6.70
C ARG A 37 8.42 -12.68 5.71
N TYR A 38 7.96 -12.84 4.46
CA TYR A 38 8.75 -13.48 3.39
C TYR A 38 10.04 -12.70 3.09
N GLN A 39 10.03 -11.37 3.25
CA GLN A 39 11.22 -10.51 3.16
C GLN A 39 12.03 -10.46 4.46
N ARG A 40 11.81 -11.39 5.39
CA ARG A 40 12.53 -11.55 6.65
C ARG A 40 12.38 -10.37 7.63
N TRP A 41 11.28 -9.60 7.51
CA TRP A 41 10.90 -8.68 8.57
C TRP A 41 10.36 -9.43 9.78
N SER A 42 10.54 -8.86 10.98
CA SER A 42 10.01 -9.47 12.20
C SER A 42 8.48 -9.53 12.14
N GLU A 43 7.89 -10.51 12.85
CA GLU A 43 6.44 -10.64 12.95
C GLU A 43 5.78 -9.35 13.46
N GLN A 44 6.38 -8.72 14.47
CA GLN A 44 5.91 -7.45 15.03
C GLN A 44 5.83 -6.34 13.97
N ILE A 45 6.90 -6.14 13.19
CA ILE A 45 6.92 -5.12 12.12
C ILE A 45 5.90 -5.47 11.04
N SER A 46 5.78 -6.76 10.71
CA SER A 46 4.88 -7.24 9.67
C SER A 46 3.41 -6.98 10.02
N LEU A 47 3.02 -7.23 11.27
CA LEU A 47 1.67 -6.92 11.76
C LEU A 47 1.42 -5.42 11.84
N GLU A 48 2.41 -4.64 12.30
CA GLU A 48 2.29 -3.18 12.41
C GLU A 48 2.10 -2.51 11.05
N LEU A 49 2.84 -2.95 10.04
CA LEU A 49 2.82 -2.34 8.71
C LEU A 49 1.83 -2.97 7.75
N GLY A 50 1.32 -4.18 8.06
CA GLY A 50 0.42 -4.94 7.20
C GLY A 50 -0.79 -4.14 6.74
N GLU A 51 -1.50 -3.47 7.66
CA GLU A 51 -2.65 -2.62 7.29
C GLU A 51 -2.27 -1.49 6.33
N TRP A 52 -1.12 -0.86 6.54
CA TRP A 52 -0.70 0.28 5.73
C TRP A 52 -0.26 -0.18 4.33
N PHE A 53 0.51 -1.25 4.24
CA PHE A 53 0.92 -1.88 2.98
C PHE A 53 -0.31 -2.38 2.19
N ALA A 54 -1.21 -3.10 2.84
CA ALA A 54 -2.47 -3.58 2.26
C ALA A 54 -3.29 -2.45 1.63
N ARG A 55 -3.41 -1.31 2.32
CA ARG A 55 -4.09 -0.13 1.78
C ARG A 55 -3.39 0.39 0.52
N MET A 56 -2.08 0.63 0.59
CA MET A 56 -1.27 1.17 -0.52
C MET A 56 -1.35 0.29 -1.77
N TRP A 57 -1.17 -1.02 -1.62
CA TRP A 57 -1.26 -1.98 -2.70
C TRP A 57 -2.67 -2.15 -3.25
N SER A 58 -3.68 -2.18 -2.37
CA SER A 58 -5.09 -2.21 -2.78
C SER A 58 -5.48 -0.99 -3.60
N MET A 59 -4.95 0.20 -3.27
CA MET A 59 -5.20 1.40 -4.06
C MET A 59 -4.51 1.35 -5.43
N ALA A 60 -3.29 0.83 -5.51
CA ALA A 60 -2.61 0.62 -6.79
C ALA A 60 -3.40 -0.33 -7.69
N PHE A 61 -3.86 -1.46 -7.12
CA PHE A 61 -4.74 -2.40 -7.81
C PHE A 61 -6.04 -1.74 -8.27
N ALA A 62 -6.74 -1.03 -7.39
CA ALA A 62 -8.01 -0.38 -7.70
C ALA A 62 -7.86 0.67 -8.83
N ALA A 63 -6.75 1.42 -8.84
CA ALA A 63 -6.44 2.35 -9.92
C ALA A 63 -6.34 1.62 -11.27
N GLY A 64 -5.60 0.50 -11.33
CA GLY A 64 -5.50 -0.33 -12.53
C GLY A 64 -6.85 -0.90 -12.96
N TYR A 65 -7.62 -1.45 -12.02
CA TYR A 65 -8.95 -2.03 -12.27
C TYR A 65 -9.94 -1.02 -12.84
N LYS A 66 -9.86 0.25 -12.39
CA LYS A 66 -10.69 1.35 -12.91
C LYS A 66 -10.11 2.01 -14.17
N GLY A 67 -8.95 1.58 -14.67
CA GLY A 67 -8.31 2.19 -15.83
C GLY A 67 -7.72 3.57 -15.56
N LEU A 68 -7.43 3.89 -14.30
CA LEU A 68 -6.81 5.14 -13.89
C LEU A 68 -5.29 5.05 -14.04
N LYS A 69 -4.66 6.22 -14.15
CA LYS A 69 -3.19 6.31 -14.18
C LYS A 69 -2.60 5.68 -12.91
N PRO A 70 -1.45 4.97 -13.03
CA PRO A 70 -0.76 4.43 -11.87
C PRO A 70 -0.39 5.55 -10.91
N PHE A 71 -0.64 5.32 -9.62
CA PHE A 71 -0.21 6.19 -8.55
C PHE A 71 0.98 5.55 -7.85
N VAL A 72 2.12 6.23 -7.90
CA VAL A 72 3.31 5.87 -7.12
C VAL A 72 3.55 7.01 -6.12
N PRO A 73 3.45 6.76 -4.81
CA PRO A 73 3.77 7.76 -3.80
C PRO A 73 5.26 8.12 -3.92
N LYS A 74 5.59 9.40 -3.72
CA LYS A 74 6.99 9.84 -3.74
C LYS A 74 7.77 9.15 -2.61
N ARG A 75 8.96 8.64 -2.90
CA ARG A 75 9.82 7.96 -1.91
C ARG A 75 10.05 8.81 -0.67
N GLU A 76 10.28 10.12 -0.83
CA GLU A 76 10.49 11.04 0.29
C GLU A 76 9.26 11.14 1.20
N HIS A 77 8.05 10.99 0.64
CA HIS A 77 6.83 10.98 1.43
C HIS A 77 6.75 9.71 2.28
N VAL A 78 7.01 8.55 1.68
CA VAL A 78 7.04 7.25 2.36
C VAL A 78 8.08 7.26 3.49
N LEU A 79 9.29 7.75 3.23
CA LEU A 79 10.36 7.91 4.22
C LEU A 79 9.95 8.82 5.38
N ARG A 80 9.30 9.96 5.11
CA ARG A 80 8.80 10.85 6.17
C ARG A 80 7.77 10.18 7.05
N MET A 81 6.90 9.34 6.49
CA MET A 81 5.90 8.61 7.27
C MET A 81 6.54 7.53 8.14
N LEU A 82 7.46 6.74 7.59
CA LEU A 82 8.21 5.73 8.34
C LEU A 82 9.04 6.36 9.46
N SER A 83 9.67 7.51 9.22
CA SER A 83 10.36 8.27 10.25
C SER A 83 9.41 8.73 11.37
N LYS A 84 8.20 9.21 11.03
CA LYS A 84 7.17 9.56 12.03
C LYS A 84 6.67 8.37 12.84
N MET A 85 6.74 7.16 12.28
CA MET A 85 6.42 5.91 12.97
C MET A 85 7.56 5.41 13.87
N GLY A 86 8.72 6.08 13.87
CA GLY A 86 9.85 5.77 14.73
C GLY A 86 10.88 4.82 14.10
N TYR A 87 10.76 4.50 12.81
CA TYR A 87 11.75 3.66 12.12
C TYR A 87 13.05 4.44 11.88
N ALA A 88 14.18 3.81 12.21
CA ALA A 88 15.51 4.35 11.93
C ALA A 88 15.70 4.56 10.40
N PRO A 89 16.51 5.55 9.96
CA PRO A 89 16.64 5.91 8.55
C PRO A 89 16.96 4.74 7.60
N GLY A 90 17.87 3.84 8.00
CA GLY A 90 18.21 2.65 7.20
C GLY A 90 17.01 1.72 7.01
N ARG A 91 16.31 1.40 8.10
CA ARG A 91 15.09 0.56 8.06
C ARG A 91 13.96 1.23 7.30
N ALA A 92 13.78 2.54 7.47
CA ALA A 92 12.80 3.30 6.72
C ALA A 92 13.08 3.26 5.21
N SER A 93 14.35 3.30 4.79
CA SER A 93 14.72 3.18 3.38
C SER A 93 14.46 1.80 2.78
N GLU A 94 14.75 0.73 3.54
CA GLU A 94 14.44 -0.65 3.15
C GLU A 94 12.93 -0.84 2.98
N LEU A 95 12.15 -0.46 4.00
CA LEU A 95 10.68 -0.54 3.98
C LEU A 95 10.06 0.31 2.87
N ALA A 96 10.60 1.51 2.62
CA ALA A 96 10.11 2.36 1.54
C ALA A 96 10.37 1.75 0.16
N SER A 97 11.54 1.13 -0.05
CA SER A 97 11.83 0.45 -1.32
C SER A 97 10.87 -0.72 -1.52
N PHE A 98 10.73 -1.55 -0.49
CA PHE A 98 9.83 -2.70 -0.54
C PHE A 98 8.37 -2.32 -0.83
N LEU A 99 7.85 -1.28 -0.17
CA LEU A 99 6.51 -0.78 -0.43
C LEU A 99 6.32 -0.37 -1.90
N LEU A 100 7.31 0.33 -2.45
CA LEU A 100 7.24 0.95 -3.78
C LEU A 100 7.42 -0.05 -4.91
N ASP A 101 8.27 -1.05 -4.74
CA ASP A 101 8.61 -2.03 -5.79
C ASP A 101 7.38 -2.83 -6.25
N ASP A 102 6.44 -3.09 -5.34
CA ASP A 102 5.25 -3.89 -5.63
C ASP A 102 4.07 -3.10 -6.22
N ILE A 103 4.09 -1.76 -6.14
CA ILE A 103 2.96 -0.90 -6.57
C ILE A 103 2.62 -1.10 -8.06
N ASP A 104 3.64 -1.12 -8.92
CA ASP A 104 3.45 -1.33 -10.35
C ASP A 104 2.96 -2.75 -10.67
N GLY A 105 3.36 -3.74 -9.86
CA GLY A 105 2.85 -5.10 -9.94
C GLY A 105 1.34 -5.16 -9.66
N PHE A 106 0.90 -4.52 -8.57
CA PHE A 106 -0.52 -4.47 -8.21
C PHE A 106 -1.37 -3.67 -9.20
N HIS A 107 -0.86 -2.56 -9.75
CA HIS A 107 -1.56 -1.82 -10.81
C HIS A 107 -1.78 -2.68 -12.06
N ARG A 108 -0.73 -3.37 -12.53
CA ARG A 108 -0.83 -4.28 -13.69
C ARG A 108 -1.83 -5.42 -13.45
N LYS A 109 -1.85 -6.00 -12.24
CA LYS A 109 -2.86 -7.00 -11.84
C LYS A 109 -4.29 -6.42 -11.93
N GLY A 110 -4.49 -5.19 -11.48
CA GLY A 110 -5.75 -4.47 -11.60
C GLY A 110 -6.20 -4.30 -13.05
N CYS A 111 -5.30 -3.82 -13.92
CA CYS A 111 -5.55 -3.68 -15.35
C CYS A 111 -5.94 -5.02 -16.01
N ALA A 112 -5.19 -6.09 -15.72
CA ALA A 112 -5.49 -7.42 -16.23
C ALA A 112 -6.90 -7.89 -15.79
N ARG A 113 -7.27 -7.66 -14.53
CA ARG A 113 -8.59 -8.03 -14.01
C ARG A 113 -9.73 -7.27 -14.67
N ARG A 114 -9.53 -6.01 -15.08
CA ARG A 114 -10.50 -5.22 -15.85
C ARG A 114 -10.83 -5.90 -17.18
N HIS A 115 -9.83 -6.45 -17.87
CA HIS A 115 -10.01 -7.15 -19.15
C HIS A 115 -10.74 -8.49 -19.03
N LEU A 116 -10.97 -8.99 -17.81
CA LEU A 116 -11.71 -10.21 -17.51
C LEU A 116 -13.16 -9.93 -17.07
N GLN A 117 -13.60 -8.67 -17.08
CA GLN A 117 -15.01 -8.36 -16.86
C GLN A 117 -15.81 -8.73 -18.13
N PRO A 118 -16.93 -9.45 -17.99
CA PRO A 118 -17.82 -9.79 -19.11
C PRO A 118 -18.46 -8.56 -19.76
#